data_AF-A0A167FVR2-F1
#
_entry.id   AF-A0A167FVR2-F1
#
_cell.length_a   1.000
_cell.length_b   1.000
_cell.length_c   1.000
_cell.angle_alpha   90.00
_cell.angle_beta   90.00
_cell.angle_gamma   90.00
#
_symmetry.space_group_name_H-M   'P 1'
#
loop_
_entity.id
_entity.type
_entity.pdbx_description
1 polymer ?
#
loop_
_entity_poly.entity_id
_entity_poly.type
_entity_poly.pdbx_seq_one_letter_code
_entity_poly.pdbx_strand_id
1 'polypeptide(L)'
;MVQTSTLVTASVATAATAIAAYAIYFDYRRRSQSEFRRNLRRHERTQARAKAKAEKEEAEAFSQNLRATVKARVDEAKEEGFPQGVEEREAYFSEQIMAAEVMSSDPSKAIDSALAFYRGLKVYPSPGDLIKIYDSTVPKPILDILAEMIAYDSSLDIRSVPSGAPGGINLGDIPNVGLD
;
A
#
# COMPACT_ATOMS: atom_id res chain seq x y z
N MET A 1 18.24 38.26 -42.19
CA MET A 1 17.48 37.33 -41.33
C MET A 1 18.49 36.36 -40.72
N VAL A 2 18.69 36.38 -39.40
CA VAL A 2 19.55 35.39 -38.73
C VAL A 2 18.82 34.05 -38.75
N GLN A 3 19.48 32.99 -39.22
CA GLN A 3 18.86 31.67 -39.27
C GLN A 3 18.68 31.12 -37.85
N THR A 4 17.52 30.52 -37.59
CA THR A 4 17.19 29.92 -36.28
C THR A 4 18.21 28.85 -35.87
N SER A 5 18.81 28.14 -36.83
CA SER A 5 19.92 27.20 -36.64
C SER A 5 21.16 27.87 -36.03
N THR A 6 21.52 29.08 -36.47
CA THR A 6 22.65 29.85 -35.93
C THR A 6 22.40 30.25 -34.47
N LEU A 7 21.16 30.64 -34.14
CA LEU A 7 20.76 30.99 -32.77
C LEU A 7 20.79 29.78 -31.83
N VAL A 8 20.27 28.63 -32.26
CA VAL A 8 20.31 27.38 -31.48
C VAL A 8 21.75 26.90 -31.28
N THR A 9 22.58 26.97 -32.31
CA THR A 9 23.99 26.53 -32.21
C THR A 9 24.77 27.45 -31.25
N ALA A 10 24.59 28.77 -31.37
CA ALA A 10 25.24 29.73 -30.49
C ALA A 10 24.80 29.57 -29.03
N SER A 11 23.51 29.31 -28.78
CA SER A 11 22.99 29.12 -27.42
C SER A 11 23.49 27.83 -26.78
N VAL A 12 23.48 26.72 -27.52
CA VAL A 12 24.03 25.43 -27.05
C VAL A 12 25.52 25.53 -26.77
N ALA A 13 26.30 26.16 -27.66
CA ALA A 13 27.74 26.35 -27.47
C ALA A 13 28.04 27.21 -26.22
N THR A 14 27.25 28.25 -25.98
CA THR A 14 27.39 29.12 -24.81
C THR A 14 27.03 28.37 -23.52
N ALA A 15 25.93 27.62 -23.52
CA ALA A 15 25.51 26.82 -22.37
C ALA A 15 26.53 25.73 -22.02
N ALA A 16 27.04 25.01 -23.02
CA ALA A 16 28.07 23.98 -22.82
C ALA A 16 29.35 24.58 -22.22
N THR A 17 29.78 25.75 -22.70
CA THR A 17 30.96 26.45 -22.17
C THR A 17 30.76 26.88 -20.72
N ALA A 18 29.57 27.39 -20.37
CA ALA A 18 29.25 27.78 -19.00
C ALA A 18 29.24 26.57 -18.03
N ILE A 19 28.70 25.43 -18.47
CA ILE A 19 28.72 24.19 -17.68
C ILE A 19 30.16 23.70 -17.46
N ALA A 20 30.99 23.71 -18.51
CA ALA A 20 32.39 23.30 -18.42
C ALA A 20 33.20 24.21 -17.47
N ALA A 21 33.03 25.52 -17.59
CA ALA A 21 33.66 26.49 -16.68
C ALA A 21 33.22 26.29 -15.22
N TYR A 22 31.92 26.06 -14.99
CA TYR A 22 31.40 25.76 -13.66
C TYR A 22 31.97 24.46 -13.09
N ALA A 23 32.09 23.41 -13.90
CA ALA A 23 32.67 22.13 -13.48
C ALA A 23 34.13 22.28 -13.01
N ILE A 24 34.95 23.04 -13.76
CA ILE A 24 36.34 23.33 -13.39
C ILE A 24 36.39 24.12 -12.07
N TYR A 25 35.59 25.18 -11.96
CA TYR A 25 35.49 25.99 -10.74
C TYR A 25 35.06 25.15 -9.52
N PHE A 26 34.09 24.27 -9.72
CA PHE A 26 33.56 23.39 -8.68
C PHE A 26 34.60 22.40 -8.18
N ASP A 27 35.36 21.73 -9.06
CA ASP A 27 36.43 20.81 -8.67
C ASP A 27 37.56 21.53 -7.91
N TYR A 28 37.95 22.72 -8.37
CA TYR A 28 38.92 23.55 -7.67
C TYR A 28 38.46 23.89 -6.24
N ARG A 29 37.20 24.32 -6.08
CA ARG A 29 36.63 24.67 -4.77
C ARG A 29 36.47 23.46 -3.86
N ARG A 30 36.13 22.30 -4.42
CA ARG A 30 36.04 21.02 -3.71
C ARG A 30 37.39 20.58 -3.14
N ARG A 31 38.50 20.76 -3.87
CA ARG A 31 39.83 20.33 -3.42
C ARG A 31 40.49 21.31 -2.46
N SER A 32 40.29 22.61 -2.67
CA SER A 32 40.98 23.67 -1.92
C SER A 32 40.31 24.05 -0.59
N GLN A 33 38.98 23.92 -0.45
CA GLN A 33 38.25 24.44 0.71
C GLN A 33 37.66 23.32 1.59
N SER A 34 38.08 23.27 2.86
CA SER A 34 37.56 22.30 3.85
C SER A 34 36.07 22.53 4.18
N GLU A 35 35.67 23.79 4.38
CA GLU A 35 34.29 24.19 4.69
C GLU A 35 33.32 23.83 3.56
N PHE A 36 33.72 24.03 2.30
CA PHE A 36 32.91 23.66 1.13
C PHE A 36 32.61 22.16 1.11
N ARG A 37 33.61 21.30 1.36
CA ARG A 37 33.40 19.84 1.47
C ARG A 37 32.48 19.47 2.62
N ARG A 38 32.63 20.13 3.77
CA ARG A 38 31.79 19.87 4.95
C ARG A 38 30.33 20.22 4.67
N ASN A 39 30.09 21.37 4.05
CA ASN A 39 28.75 21.80 3.66
C ASN A 39 28.16 20.86 2.61
N LEU A 40 28.93 20.45 1.60
CA LEU A 40 28.48 19.48 0.59
C LEU A 40 28.01 18.17 1.23
N ARG A 41 28.81 17.58 2.13
CA ARG A 41 28.42 16.37 2.87
C ARG A 41 27.18 16.57 3.74
N ARG A 42 27.03 17.75 4.36
CA ARG A 42 25.84 18.08 5.14
C ARG A 42 24.60 18.16 4.24
N HIS A 43 24.69 18.84 3.10
CA HIS A 43 23.59 18.94 2.14
C HIS A 43 23.21 17.58 1.58
N GLU A 44 24.18 16.75 1.16
CA GLU A 44 23.93 15.37 0.71
C GLU A 44 23.22 14.54 1.78
N ARG A 45 23.69 14.60 3.03
CA ARG A 45 23.06 13.88 4.14
C ARG A 45 21.65 14.38 4.43
N THR A 46 21.42 15.69 4.39
CA THR A 46 20.09 16.28 4.59
C THR A 46 19.14 15.89 3.46
N GLN A 47 19.59 15.91 2.21
CA GLN A 47 18.79 15.48 1.06
C GLN A 47 18.47 13.98 1.12
N ALA A 48 19.44 13.13 1.48
CA ALA A 48 19.21 11.70 1.66
C ALA A 48 18.18 11.43 2.77
N ARG A 49 18.27 12.14 3.90
CA ARG A 49 17.28 12.06 4.99
C ARG A 49 15.91 12.57 4.57
N ALA A 50 15.85 13.66 3.81
CA ALA A 50 14.59 14.21 3.32
C ALA A 50 13.90 13.24 2.34
N LYS A 51 14.64 12.64 1.40
CA LYS A 51 14.12 11.61 0.50
C LYS A 51 13.63 10.38 1.26
N ALA A 52 14.44 9.84 2.17
CA ALA A 52 14.05 8.70 2.99
C ALA A 52 12.82 9.00 3.88
N LYS A 53 12.66 10.24 4.35
CA LYS A 53 11.47 10.65 5.09
C LYS A 53 10.25 10.75 4.17
N ALA A 54 10.39 11.35 3.00
CA ALA A 54 9.32 11.48 2.01
C ALA A 54 8.83 10.09 1.55
N GLU A 55 9.73 9.17 1.22
CA GLU A 55 9.37 7.80 0.82
C GLU A 55 8.62 7.06 1.93
N LYS A 56 9.02 7.24 3.19
CA LYS A 56 8.31 6.68 4.35
C LYS A 56 6.94 7.29 4.53
N GLU A 57 6.84 8.61 4.45
CA GLU A 57 5.56 9.34 4.59
C GLU A 57 4.60 8.99 3.46
N GLU A 58 5.08 8.82 2.22
CA GLU A 58 4.29 8.35 1.09
C GLU A 58 3.81 6.90 1.29
N ALA A 59 4.68 6.00 1.77
CA ALA A 59 4.30 4.62 2.08
C ALA A 59 3.29 4.54 3.22
N GLU A 60 3.47 5.34 4.28
CA GLU A 60 2.55 5.44 5.41
C GLU A 60 1.21 6.02 4.95
N ALA A 61 1.20 7.10 4.17
CA ALA A 61 -0.02 7.69 3.63
C ALA A 61 -0.75 6.74 2.69
N PHE A 62 -0.04 5.99 1.85
CA PHE A 62 -0.62 4.95 1.00
C PHE A 62 -1.30 3.87 1.85
N SER A 63 -0.62 3.38 2.89
CA SER A 63 -1.20 2.38 3.81
C SER A 63 -2.42 2.89 4.56
N GLN A 64 -2.42 4.16 4.99
CA GLN A 64 -3.54 4.78 5.67
C GLN A 64 -4.74 4.97 4.75
N ASN A 65 -4.50 5.41 3.51
CA ASN A 65 -5.53 5.56 2.50
C ASN A 65 -6.17 4.21 2.14
N LEU A 66 -5.35 3.17 1.95
CA LEU A 66 -5.83 1.81 1.70
C LEU A 66 -6.76 1.35 2.84
N ARG A 67 -6.31 1.50 4.10
CA ARG A 67 -7.11 1.15 5.28
C ARG A 67 -8.41 1.96 5.37
N ALA A 68 -8.37 3.25 5.05
CA ALA A 68 -9.56 4.09 5.04
C ALA A 68 -10.57 3.63 3.98
N THR A 69 -10.10 3.31 2.77
CA THR A 69 -10.94 2.74 1.71
C THR A 69 -11.53 1.41 2.13
N VAL A 70 -10.72 0.50 2.70
CA VAL A 70 -11.18 -0.81 3.17
C VAL A 70 -12.29 -0.66 4.22
N LYS A 71 -12.11 0.22 5.21
CA LYS A 71 -13.13 0.48 6.25
C LYS A 71 -14.43 1.01 5.65
N ALA A 72 -14.35 2.00 4.78
CA ALA A 72 -15.53 2.58 4.14
C ALA A 72 -16.35 1.53 3.37
N ARG A 73 -15.67 0.61 2.66
CA ARG A 73 -16.33 -0.48 1.92
C ARG A 73 -16.94 -1.53 2.84
N VAL A 74 -16.32 -1.82 3.97
CA VAL A 74 -16.89 -2.73 4.98
C VAL A 74 -18.14 -2.11 5.62
N ASP A 75 -18.10 -0.80 5.91
CA ASP A 75 -19.25 -0.08 6.45
C ASP A 75 -20.42 -0.07 5.45
N GLU A 76 -20.15 0.21 4.17
CA GLU A 76 -21.14 0.12 3.09
C GLU A 76 -21.77 -1.28 3.01
N ALA A 77 -20.97 -2.35 3.04
CA ALA A 77 -21.48 -3.71 3.05
C ALA A 77 -22.30 -4.06 4.30
N LYS A 78 -22.02 -3.42 5.45
CA LYS A 78 -22.82 -3.59 6.67
C LYS A 78 -24.15 -2.85 6.59
N GLU A 79 -24.16 -1.66 5.97
CA GLU A 79 -25.38 -0.87 5.75
C GLU A 79 -26.34 -1.53 4.75
N GLU A 80 -25.82 -2.15 3.69
CA GLU A 80 -26.62 -2.94 2.74
C GLU A 80 -27.37 -4.11 3.43
N GLY A 81 -26.78 -4.64 4.51
CA GLY A 81 -27.32 -5.75 5.27
C GLY A 81 -27.07 -7.11 4.60
N PHE A 82 -27.37 -8.18 5.35
CA PHE A 82 -27.13 -9.55 4.93
C PHE A 82 -28.42 -10.37 4.95
N PRO A 83 -28.58 -11.34 4.03
CA PRO A 83 -29.75 -12.21 4.01
C PRO A 83 -29.88 -12.98 5.33
N GLN A 84 -31.13 -13.11 5.81
CA GLN A 84 -31.42 -13.81 7.06
C GLN A 84 -31.87 -15.25 6.85
N GLY A 85 -32.47 -15.56 5.70
CA GLY A 85 -32.89 -16.92 5.34
C GLY A 85 -31.72 -17.84 5.05
N VAL A 86 -31.83 -19.12 5.43
CA VAL A 86 -30.78 -20.13 5.19
C VAL A 86 -30.51 -20.31 3.69
N GLU A 87 -31.58 -20.47 2.90
CA GLU A 87 -31.48 -20.64 1.44
C GLU A 87 -30.93 -19.38 0.74
N GLU A 88 -31.38 -18.19 1.18
CA GLU A 88 -30.89 -16.92 0.66
C GLU A 88 -29.40 -16.69 0.98
N ARG A 89 -28.93 -17.13 2.17
CA ARG A 89 -27.52 -17.06 2.55
C ARG A 89 -26.64 -17.96 1.70
N GLU A 90 -27.09 -19.17 1.36
CA GLU A 90 -26.33 -20.08 0.50
C GLU A 90 -26.23 -19.55 -0.94
N ALA A 91 -27.32 -18.98 -1.46
CA ALA A 91 -27.33 -18.34 -2.77
C ALA A 91 -26.40 -17.11 -2.79
N TYR A 92 -26.52 -16.23 -1.80
CA TYR A 92 -25.67 -15.05 -1.66
C TYR A 92 -24.20 -15.43 -1.48
N PHE A 93 -23.90 -16.43 -0.64
CA PHE A 93 -22.55 -16.97 -0.48
C PHE A 93 -21.97 -17.40 -1.83
N SER A 94 -22.70 -18.22 -2.58
CA SER A 94 -22.24 -18.73 -3.87
C SER A 94 -21.96 -17.61 -4.87
N GLU A 95 -22.85 -16.62 -4.93
CA GLU A 95 -22.68 -15.43 -5.76
C GLU A 95 -21.43 -14.62 -5.37
N GLN A 96 -21.23 -14.36 -4.08
CA GLN A 96 -20.07 -13.62 -3.60
C GLN A 96 -18.76 -14.36 -3.86
N ILE A 97 -18.72 -15.69 -3.72
CA ILE A 97 -17.51 -16.48 -4.02
C ILE A 97 -17.16 -16.42 -5.50
N MET A 98 -18.15 -16.61 -6.39
CA MET A 98 -17.92 -16.50 -7.82
C MET A 98 -17.43 -15.11 -8.21
N ALA A 99 -18.03 -14.05 -7.66
CA ALA A 99 -17.59 -12.68 -7.87
C ALA A 99 -16.16 -12.46 -7.36
N ALA A 100 -15.84 -12.95 -6.17
CA ALA A 100 -14.53 -12.84 -5.55
C ALA A 100 -13.45 -13.51 -6.39
N GLU A 101 -13.70 -14.73 -6.90
CA GLU A 101 -12.77 -15.47 -7.74
C GLU A 101 -12.50 -14.76 -9.07
N VAL A 102 -13.54 -14.25 -9.73
CA VAL A 102 -13.39 -13.49 -10.98
C VAL A 102 -12.55 -12.23 -10.75
N MET A 103 -12.77 -11.52 -9.64
CA MET A 103 -12.02 -10.30 -9.30
C MET A 103 -10.60 -10.61 -8.79
N SER A 104 -10.37 -11.78 -8.19
CA SER A 104 -9.06 -12.17 -7.63
C SER A 104 -7.96 -12.30 -8.68
N SER A 105 -8.36 -12.50 -9.95
CA SER A 105 -7.45 -12.58 -11.09
C SER A 105 -6.84 -11.22 -11.46
N ASP A 106 -7.46 -10.10 -11.03
CA ASP A 106 -7.04 -8.74 -11.36
C ASP A 106 -6.49 -8.03 -10.11
N PRO A 107 -5.17 -7.72 -10.06
CA PRO A 107 -4.57 -7.01 -8.93
C PRO A 107 -5.21 -5.64 -8.64
N SER A 108 -5.80 -4.98 -9.64
CA SER A 108 -6.47 -3.69 -9.45
C SER A 108 -7.78 -3.79 -8.67
N LYS A 109 -8.38 -5.00 -8.63
CA LYS A 109 -9.65 -5.31 -7.95
C LYS A 109 -9.46 -6.11 -6.67
N ALA A 110 -8.24 -6.14 -6.12
CA ALA A 110 -7.94 -6.89 -4.91
C ALA A 110 -8.83 -6.51 -3.72
N ILE A 111 -9.17 -5.22 -3.58
CA ILE A 111 -10.07 -4.72 -2.53
C ILE A 111 -11.49 -5.25 -2.73
N ASP A 112 -12.00 -5.21 -3.96
CA ASP A 112 -13.36 -5.66 -4.29
C ASP A 112 -13.49 -7.19 -4.12
N SER A 113 -12.44 -7.92 -4.51
CA SER A 113 -12.34 -9.37 -4.29
C SER A 113 -12.33 -9.71 -2.79
N ALA A 114 -11.52 -9.01 -1.99
CA ALA A 114 -11.49 -9.18 -0.54
C ALA A 114 -12.85 -8.87 0.10
N LEU A 115 -13.56 -7.85 -0.39
CA LEU A 115 -14.89 -7.49 0.09
C LEU A 115 -15.92 -8.60 -0.18
N ALA A 116 -15.87 -9.23 -1.34
CA ALA A 116 -16.73 -10.36 -1.68
C ALA A 116 -16.42 -11.59 -0.81
N PHE A 117 -15.14 -11.89 -0.54
CA PHE A 117 -14.76 -12.93 0.43
C PHE A 117 -15.22 -12.61 1.86
N TYR A 118 -15.13 -11.34 2.29
CA TYR A 118 -15.65 -10.88 3.58
C TYR A 118 -17.18 -11.08 3.69
N ARG A 119 -17.93 -10.71 2.64
CA ARG A 119 -19.38 -10.93 2.57
C ARG A 119 -19.72 -12.42 2.65
N GLY A 120 -18.96 -13.26 1.97
CA GLY A 120 -19.08 -14.73 2.06
C GLY A 120 -18.85 -15.27 3.47
N LEU A 121 -17.79 -14.81 4.16
CA LEU A 121 -17.52 -15.17 5.55
C LEU A 121 -18.66 -14.76 6.49
N LYS A 122 -19.32 -13.63 6.21
CA LYS A 122 -20.38 -13.10 7.07
C LYS A 122 -21.66 -13.93 7.07
N VAL A 123 -22.00 -14.52 5.94
CA VAL A 123 -23.20 -15.34 5.79
C VAL A 123 -22.97 -16.82 6.10
N TYR A 124 -21.70 -17.24 6.23
CA TYR A 124 -21.34 -18.63 6.44
C TYR A 124 -21.54 -19.05 7.92
N PRO A 125 -22.13 -20.24 8.18
CA PRO A 125 -22.41 -20.69 9.56
C PRO A 125 -21.18 -20.89 10.45
N SER A 126 -20.01 -21.20 9.86
CA SER A 126 -18.77 -21.52 10.57
C SER A 126 -17.55 -20.84 9.93
N PRO A 127 -17.39 -19.51 10.11
CA PRO A 127 -16.38 -18.73 9.38
C PRO A 127 -14.94 -19.19 9.65
N GLY A 128 -14.67 -19.80 10.82
CA GLY A 128 -13.36 -20.34 11.18
C GLY A 128 -12.90 -21.56 10.37
N ASP A 129 -13.81 -22.31 9.74
CA ASP A 129 -13.43 -23.39 8.82
C ASP A 129 -13.24 -22.87 7.40
N LEU A 130 -14.05 -21.88 6.99
CA LEU A 130 -13.98 -21.26 5.68
C LEU A 130 -12.67 -20.48 5.49
N ILE A 131 -12.17 -19.78 6.52
CA ILE A 131 -10.89 -19.06 6.44
C ILE A 131 -9.71 -19.99 6.18
N LYS A 132 -9.75 -21.24 6.67
CA LYS A 132 -8.69 -22.24 6.41
C LYS A 132 -8.63 -22.63 4.94
N ILE A 133 -9.78 -22.68 4.28
CA ILE A 133 -9.86 -22.94 2.84
C ILE A 133 -9.27 -21.75 2.09
N TYR A 134 -9.65 -20.52 2.47
CA TYR A 134 -9.13 -19.31 1.84
C TYR A 134 -7.62 -19.15 1.95
N ASP A 135 -7.03 -19.51 3.08
CA ASP A 135 -5.56 -19.50 3.26
C ASP A 135 -4.84 -20.36 2.20
N SER A 136 -5.50 -21.40 1.70
CA SER A 136 -4.95 -22.31 0.68
C SER A 136 -5.32 -21.94 -0.76
N THR A 137 -6.45 -21.28 -1.00
CA THR A 137 -6.98 -21.04 -2.35
C THR A 137 -6.84 -19.59 -2.83
N VAL A 138 -6.78 -18.62 -1.92
CA VAL A 138 -6.80 -17.18 -2.25
C VAL A 138 -5.37 -16.62 -2.26
N PRO A 139 -5.00 -15.77 -3.24
CA PRO A 139 -3.70 -15.10 -3.25
C PRO A 139 -3.42 -14.26 -1.99
N LYS A 140 -2.18 -14.31 -1.47
CA LYS A 140 -1.74 -13.56 -0.28
C LYS A 140 -2.13 -12.07 -0.26
N PRO A 141 -1.98 -11.29 -1.35
CA PRO A 141 -2.32 -9.87 -1.33
C PRO A 141 -3.80 -9.60 -1.00
N ILE A 142 -4.70 -10.52 -1.35
CA ILE A 142 -6.14 -10.42 -1.06
C ILE A 142 -6.41 -10.85 0.38
N LEU A 143 -5.71 -11.87 0.88
CA LEU A 143 -5.78 -12.32 2.27
C LEU A 143 -5.33 -11.24 3.26
N ASP A 144 -4.28 -10.47 2.94
CA ASP A 144 -3.81 -9.38 3.77
C ASP A 144 -4.88 -8.28 3.91
N ILE A 145 -5.54 -7.92 2.81
CA ILE A 145 -6.65 -6.95 2.81
C ILE A 145 -7.86 -7.51 3.58
N LEU A 146 -8.19 -8.78 3.36
CA LEU A 146 -9.28 -9.46 4.06
C LEU A 146 -9.03 -9.50 5.58
N ALA A 147 -7.79 -9.72 6.01
CA ALA A 147 -7.42 -9.68 7.42
C ALA A 147 -7.61 -8.28 8.03
N GLU A 148 -7.31 -7.21 7.30
CA GLU A 148 -7.64 -5.85 7.73
C GLU A 148 -9.16 -5.63 7.87
N MET A 149 -9.97 -6.18 6.95
CA MET A 149 -11.43 -6.14 7.04
C MET A 149 -11.96 -6.89 8.28
N ILE A 150 -11.44 -8.09 8.54
CA ILE A 150 -11.81 -8.91 9.71
C ILE A 150 -11.39 -8.22 11.01
N ALA A 151 -10.18 -7.65 11.07
CA ALA A 151 -9.71 -6.93 12.26
C ALA A 151 -10.57 -5.70 12.58
N TYR A 152 -11.17 -5.09 11.54
CA TYR A 152 -12.13 -4.00 11.71
C TYR A 152 -13.54 -4.50 12.11
N ASP A 153 -14.00 -5.63 11.57
CA ASP A 153 -15.28 -6.24 11.96
C ASP A 153 -15.16 -7.23 13.14
N SER A 154 -15.23 -6.69 14.37
CA SER A 154 -15.21 -7.50 15.60
C SER A 154 -16.37 -8.49 15.75
N SER A 155 -17.39 -8.41 14.89
CA SER A 155 -18.51 -9.35 14.90
C SER A 155 -18.24 -10.65 14.10
N LEU A 156 -17.08 -10.76 13.45
CA LEU A 156 -16.54 -12.01 12.92
C LEU A 156 -15.54 -12.59 13.92
N ASP A 157 -15.99 -13.40 14.88
CA ASP A 157 -15.12 -13.97 15.91
C ASP A 157 -14.38 -15.22 15.36
N ILE A 158 -13.25 -15.01 14.67
CA ILE A 158 -12.42 -16.08 14.04
C ILE A 158 -11.40 -16.66 15.04
N ARG A 159 -11.53 -16.40 16.35
CA ARG A 159 -10.55 -16.65 17.43
C ARG A 159 -10.09 -18.11 17.68
N SER A 160 -10.35 -19.06 16.79
CA SER A 160 -9.84 -20.43 16.91
C SER A 160 -8.46 -20.67 16.24
N VAL A 161 -7.72 -19.62 15.87
CA VAL A 161 -6.33 -19.78 15.37
C VAL A 161 -5.35 -19.87 16.55
N PRO A 162 -4.75 -21.05 16.85
CA PRO A 162 -3.68 -21.13 17.84
C PRO A 162 -2.44 -20.39 17.32
N SER A 163 -1.95 -19.48 18.14
CA SER A 163 -0.73 -18.70 17.94
C SER A 163 0.47 -19.64 17.78
N GLY A 164 0.94 -19.90 16.55
CA GLY A 164 2.09 -20.78 16.36
C GLY A 164 2.58 -21.09 14.94
N ALA A 165 1.95 -20.58 13.87
CA ALA A 165 2.42 -20.83 12.51
C ALA A 165 3.46 -19.78 12.05
N PRO A 166 4.67 -20.18 11.62
CA PRO A 166 5.66 -19.23 11.11
C PRO A 166 5.22 -18.72 9.74
N GLY A 167 4.75 -17.47 9.69
CA GLY A 167 4.26 -16.82 8.47
C GLY A 167 2.79 -16.40 8.51
N GLY A 168 2.08 -16.64 9.62
CA GLY A 168 0.75 -16.08 9.87
C GLY A 168 0.80 -14.67 10.44
N ILE A 169 -0.30 -13.93 10.29
CA ILE A 169 -0.49 -12.59 10.85
C ILE A 169 -0.38 -12.68 12.38
N ASN A 170 0.71 -12.17 12.94
CA ASN A 170 0.93 -12.11 14.38
C ASN A 170 0.08 -10.97 14.98
N LEU A 171 -1.20 -11.27 15.24
CA LEU A 171 -2.15 -10.33 15.84
C LEU A 171 -1.82 -9.97 17.31
N GLY A 172 -0.85 -10.66 17.92
CA GLY A 172 -0.34 -10.38 19.27
C GLY A 172 0.58 -9.16 19.38
N ASP A 173 1.07 -8.64 18.24
CA ASP A 173 1.96 -7.46 18.21
C ASP A 173 1.20 -6.14 17.96
N ILE A 174 -0.13 -6.15 17.92
CA ILE A 174 -0.92 -4.91 17.84
C ILE A 174 -0.90 -4.26 19.22
N PRO A 175 -0.27 -3.06 19.39
CA PRO A 175 -0.31 -2.37 20.67
C PRO A 175 -1.76 -2.01 20.99
N ASN A 176 -2.22 -2.51 22.13
CA ASN A 176 -3.48 -2.10 22.75
C ASN A 176 -3.35 -0.62 23.12
N VAL A 177 -3.74 0.28 22.22
CA VAL A 177 -3.91 1.70 22.51
C VAL A 177 -5.18 1.86 23.35
N GLY A 178 -5.04 1.52 24.62
CA GLY A 178 -6.03 1.80 25.65
C GLY A 178 -6.30 3.30 25.68
N LEU A 179 -7.55 3.65 25.44
CA LEU A 179 -8.15 4.90 25.90
C LEU A 179 -8.30 4.79 27.42
N ASP A 180 -7.39 5.40 28.15
CA ASP A 180 -7.60 5.93 29.51
C ASP A 180 -6.86 7.27 29.62
#